data_AF-I1BNE6-F1
#
_entry.id   AF-I1BNE6-F1
#
_cell.length_a   1.000
_cell.length_b   1.000
_cell.length_c   1.000
_cell.angle_alpha   90.00
_cell.angle_beta   90.00
_cell.angle_gamma   90.00
#
_symmetry.space_group_name_H-M   'P 1'
#
loop_
_entity.id
_entity.type
_entity.pdbx_description
1 polymer ?
#
loop_
_entity_poly.entity_id
_entity_poly.type
_entity_poly.pdbx_seq_one_letter_code
_entity_poly.pdbx_strand_id
1 'polypeptide(L)'
;MGNSSRPKWTISKKSNETWDEIVDTVEDHFVESLESWRNKVGINKMTLSGHSLGGYFATCYALKYPERVEKLILISPAGIPEAPSEKVTKPDDQSPQETLQKEANEIGAAYQAEAAAAENVAKQKTDSETPARRKIPAWATYLWEKNVTPMSIIRMTGPFGARLVHSYTSRRFAHLSEAEQHDFYDYL
;
A
#
# COMPACT_ATOMS: atom_id res chain seq x y z
N MET A 1 -1.60 26.57 -3.08
CA MET A 1 -0.42 25.67 -3.19
C MET A 1 -0.86 24.38 -3.86
N GLY A 2 -0.22 23.99 -4.96
CA GLY A 2 -0.55 22.78 -5.72
C GLY A 2 -0.29 22.90 -7.22
N ASN A 3 0.91 23.29 -7.64
CA ASN A 3 1.27 23.41 -9.07
C ASN A 3 1.61 22.05 -9.72
N SER A 4 1.15 20.95 -9.14
CA SER A 4 1.28 19.64 -9.78
C SER A 4 0.15 19.53 -10.81
N SER A 5 0.49 19.72 -12.09
CA SER A 5 -0.43 19.47 -13.22
C SER A 5 -0.64 17.97 -13.37
N ARG A 6 -1.33 17.36 -12.41
CA ARG A 6 -1.75 15.97 -12.53
C ARG A 6 -2.74 15.90 -13.69
N PRO A 7 -2.49 15.09 -14.73
CA PRO A 7 -3.46 14.92 -15.79
C PRO A 7 -4.78 14.43 -15.19
N LYS A 8 -5.89 14.82 -15.80
CA LYS A 8 -7.21 14.37 -15.35
C LYS A 8 -7.26 12.85 -15.43
N TRP A 9 -7.67 12.20 -14.35
CA TRP A 9 -7.86 10.75 -14.33
C TRP A 9 -9.05 10.37 -15.22
N THR A 10 -8.82 9.47 -16.18
CA THR A 10 -9.83 9.06 -17.18
C THR A 10 -10.10 7.55 -17.21
N ILE A 11 -9.39 6.75 -16.41
CA ILE A 11 -9.53 5.29 -16.42
C ILE A 11 -10.65 4.91 -15.45
N SER A 12 -11.67 4.23 -15.96
CA SER A 12 -12.76 3.68 -15.16
C SER A 12 -13.21 2.35 -15.73
N LYS A 13 -13.49 1.38 -14.88
CA LYS A 13 -13.99 0.07 -15.28
C LYS A 13 -15.29 0.18 -16.06
N LYS A 14 -15.34 -0.38 -17.27
CA LYS A 14 -16.58 -0.56 -18.03
C LYS A 14 -17.28 -1.85 -17.61
N SER A 15 -18.58 -1.95 -17.89
CA SER A 15 -19.42 -3.09 -17.49
C SER A 15 -19.00 -4.42 -18.14
N ASN A 16 -18.29 -4.37 -19.27
CA ASN A 16 -17.82 -5.52 -20.02
C ASN A 16 -16.35 -5.89 -19.77
N GLU A 17 -15.64 -5.16 -18.90
CA GLU A 17 -14.24 -5.39 -18.59
C GLU A 17 -14.10 -6.18 -17.29
N THR A 18 -13.15 -7.11 -17.27
CA THR A 18 -12.68 -7.79 -16.06
C THR A 18 -11.84 -6.85 -15.20
N TRP A 19 -11.55 -7.25 -13.95
CA TRP A 19 -10.68 -6.46 -13.09
C TRP A 19 -9.22 -6.53 -13.54
N ASP A 20 -8.78 -7.66 -14.08
CA ASP A 20 -7.42 -7.86 -14.57
C ASP A 20 -7.13 -6.92 -15.75
N GLU A 21 -8.04 -6.81 -16.70
CA GLU A 21 -7.92 -5.85 -17.82
C GLU A 21 -7.82 -4.39 -17.35
N ILE A 22 -8.49 -4.05 -16.26
CA ILE A 22 -8.40 -2.72 -15.65
C ILE A 22 -7.10 -2.52 -14.91
N VAL A 23 -6.59 -3.54 -14.22
CA VAL A 23 -5.28 -3.50 -13.57
C VAL A 23 -4.20 -3.30 -14.63
N ASP A 24 -4.21 -4.09 -15.71
CA ASP A 24 -3.27 -3.96 -16.83
C ASP A 24 -3.31 -2.54 -17.43
N THR A 25 -4.50 -2.01 -17.68
CA THR A 25 -4.68 -0.65 -18.22
C THR A 25 -4.10 0.42 -17.28
N VAL A 26 -4.28 0.25 -15.96
CA VAL A 26 -3.75 1.19 -14.96
C VAL A 26 -2.24 1.07 -14.85
N GLU A 27 -1.69 -0.15 -14.83
CA GLU A 27 -0.25 -0.38 -14.81
C GLU A 27 0.44 0.24 -16.02
N ASP A 28 -0.09 -0.04 -17.21
CA ASP A 28 0.41 0.52 -18.46
C ASP A 28 0.39 2.05 -18.44
N HIS A 29 -0.66 2.68 -17.90
CA HIS A 29 -0.71 4.14 -17.79
C HIS A 29 0.51 4.72 -17.05
N PHE A 30 0.94 4.10 -15.95
CA PHE A 30 2.10 4.56 -15.18
C PHE A 30 3.42 4.13 -15.81
N VAL A 31 3.53 2.88 -16.26
CA VAL A 31 4.74 2.30 -16.85
C VAL A 31 5.10 2.97 -18.17
N GLU A 32 4.14 3.16 -19.08
CA GLU A 32 4.36 3.83 -20.38
C GLU A 32 4.69 5.31 -20.22
N SER A 33 4.13 5.97 -19.18
CA SER A 33 4.48 7.36 -18.88
C SER A 33 5.95 7.49 -18.50
N LEU A 34 6.47 6.55 -17.68
CA LEU A 34 7.88 6.49 -17.32
C LEU A 34 8.75 6.17 -18.54
N GLU A 35 8.32 5.24 -19.39
CA GLU A 35 9.04 4.86 -20.61
C GLU A 35 9.13 6.02 -21.62
N SER A 36 8.02 6.71 -21.85
CA SER A 36 7.97 7.89 -22.72
C SER A 36 8.90 8.99 -22.21
N TRP A 37 8.91 9.21 -20.90
CA TRP A 37 9.84 10.15 -20.28
C TRP A 37 11.30 9.74 -20.49
N ARG A 38 11.66 8.50 -20.15
CA ARG A 38 13.01 7.95 -20.31
C ARG A 38 13.49 8.11 -21.76
N ASN A 39 12.61 7.81 -22.73
CA ASN A 39 12.92 7.97 -24.15
C ASN A 39 13.21 9.42 -24.54
N LYS A 40 12.35 10.35 -24.09
CA LYS A 40 12.49 11.78 -24.39
C LYS A 40 13.77 12.38 -23.83
N VAL A 41 14.22 11.91 -22.67
CA VAL A 41 15.48 12.36 -22.06
C VAL A 41 16.71 11.63 -22.60
N GLY A 42 16.54 10.64 -23.48
CA GLY A 42 17.64 9.92 -24.13
C GLY A 42 18.40 8.95 -23.22
N ILE A 43 17.76 8.46 -22.15
CA ILE A 43 18.39 7.48 -21.24
C ILE A 43 18.21 6.08 -21.84
N ASN A 44 19.32 5.42 -22.18
CA ASN A 44 19.29 4.08 -22.76
C ASN A 44 19.06 2.97 -21.72
N LYS A 45 19.73 3.08 -20.56
CA LYS A 45 19.66 2.15 -19.44
C LYS A 45 19.82 2.93 -18.12
N MET A 46 19.10 2.56 -17.07
CA MET A 46 19.11 3.25 -15.78
C MET A 46 19.13 2.31 -14.58
N THR A 47 19.68 2.78 -13.46
CA THR A 47 19.36 2.22 -12.14
C THR A 47 18.03 2.82 -11.69
N LEU A 48 17.02 1.97 -11.50
CA LEU A 48 15.67 2.37 -11.14
C LEU A 48 15.43 2.13 -9.65
N SER A 49 15.02 3.15 -8.91
CA SER A 49 14.61 3.01 -7.52
C SER A 49 13.13 3.33 -7.34
N GLY A 50 12.41 2.42 -6.69
CA GLY A 50 10.99 2.58 -6.38
C GLY A 50 10.76 2.60 -4.87
N HIS A 51 10.10 3.65 -4.38
CA HIS A 51 9.73 3.80 -2.97
C HIS A 51 8.23 3.60 -2.77
N SER A 52 7.81 2.82 -1.77
CA SER A 52 6.39 2.59 -1.47
C SER A 52 5.63 2.06 -2.71
N LEU A 53 4.52 2.69 -3.11
CA LEU A 53 3.80 2.36 -4.34
C LEU A 53 4.67 2.47 -5.60
N GLY A 54 5.69 3.33 -5.60
CA GLY A 54 6.66 3.40 -6.67
C GLY A 54 7.46 2.11 -6.85
N GLY A 55 7.63 1.30 -5.79
CA GLY A 55 8.25 -0.02 -5.86
C GLY A 55 7.45 -1.01 -6.71
N TYR A 56 6.11 -0.96 -6.61
CA TYR A 56 5.21 -1.77 -7.44
C TYR A 56 5.42 -1.44 -8.93
N PHE A 57 5.23 -0.16 -9.29
CA PHE A 57 5.37 0.25 -10.69
C PHE A 57 6.80 0.14 -11.23
N ALA A 58 7.82 0.33 -10.38
CA ALA A 58 9.22 0.09 -10.78
C ALA A 58 9.46 -1.39 -11.11
N THR A 59 8.79 -2.31 -10.41
CA THR A 59 8.83 -3.74 -10.70
C THR A 59 8.11 -4.06 -12.01
N CYS A 60 6.88 -3.56 -12.21
CA CYS A 60 6.16 -3.70 -13.48
C CYS A 60 6.99 -3.16 -14.66
N TYR A 61 7.63 -2.00 -14.51
CA TYR A 61 8.51 -1.42 -15.52
C TYR A 61 9.72 -2.31 -15.83
N ALA A 62 10.40 -2.82 -14.79
CA ALA A 62 11.56 -3.69 -14.97
C ALA A 62 11.21 -5.03 -15.63
N LEU A 63 10.00 -5.56 -15.38
CA LEU A 63 9.48 -6.76 -16.04
C LEU A 63 9.16 -6.49 -17.52
N LYS A 64 8.56 -5.34 -17.84
CA LYS A 64 8.17 -4.97 -19.20
C LYS A 64 9.37 -4.57 -20.07
N TYR A 65 10.37 -3.90 -19.50
CA TYR A 65 11.55 -3.36 -20.18
C TYR A 65 12.87 -3.77 -19.51
N PRO A 66 13.18 -5.08 -19.45
CA PRO A 66 14.34 -5.58 -18.72
C PRO A 66 15.67 -5.05 -19.27
N GLU A 67 15.74 -4.71 -20.57
CA GLU A 67 16.94 -4.14 -21.19
C GLU A 67 17.22 -2.69 -20.78
N ARG A 68 16.21 -1.99 -20.23
CA ARG A 68 16.30 -0.58 -19.81
C ARG A 68 16.71 -0.41 -18.36
N VAL A 69 16.66 -1.48 -17.56
CA VAL A 69 17.01 -1.45 -16.14
C VAL A 69 18.33 -2.17 -15.90
N GLU A 70 19.29 -1.47 -15.31
CA GLU A 70 20.57 -2.06 -14.89
C GLU A 70 20.47 -2.67 -13.49
N LYS A 71 19.86 -1.93 -12.56
CA LYS A 71 19.64 -2.33 -11.18
C LYS A 71 18.27 -1.83 -10.74
N LEU A 72 17.55 -2.64 -9.98
CA LEU A 72 16.28 -2.28 -9.36
C LEU A 72 16.49 -2.18 -7.84
N ILE A 73 16.19 -1.02 -7.26
CA ILE A 73 16.30 -0.77 -5.81
C ILE A 73 14.91 -0.52 -5.25
N LEU A 74 14.45 -1.42 -4.38
CA LEU A 74 13.13 -1.31 -3.74
C LEU A 74 13.28 -0.77 -2.33
N ILE A 75 12.62 0.35 -2.04
CA ILE A 75 12.68 1.01 -0.74
C ILE A 75 11.28 0.97 -0.13
N SER A 76 11.11 0.13 0.90
CA SER A 76 9.81 -0.11 1.54
C SER A 76 8.67 -0.30 0.51
N PRO A 77 8.82 -1.21 -0.47
CA PRO A 77 7.89 -1.32 -1.59
C PRO A 77 6.50 -1.77 -1.14
N ALA A 78 5.46 -1.26 -1.79
CA ALA A 78 4.12 -1.78 -1.63
C ALA A 78 4.00 -3.13 -2.37
N GLY A 79 3.68 -4.20 -1.64
CA GLY A 79 3.27 -5.48 -2.21
C GLY A 79 1.76 -5.64 -2.12
N ILE A 80 1.13 -6.16 -3.17
CA ILE A 80 -0.28 -6.59 -3.15
C ILE A 80 -0.29 -8.11 -3.27
N PRO A 81 -0.29 -8.86 -2.16
CA PRO A 81 -0.39 -10.32 -2.24
C PRO A 81 -1.74 -10.73 -2.81
N GLU A 82 -1.79 -11.87 -3.49
CA GLU A 82 -3.05 -12.47 -3.94
C GLU A 82 -4.00 -12.69 -2.74
N ALA A 83 -5.30 -12.57 -3.00
CA ALA A 83 -6.30 -12.80 -1.97
C ALA A 83 -6.22 -14.27 -1.49
N PRO A 84 -6.07 -14.54 -0.18
CA PRO A 84 -6.06 -15.91 0.32
C PRO A 84 -7.39 -16.61 0.04
N SER A 85 -7.35 -17.90 -0.32
CA SER A 85 -8.54 -18.66 -0.72
C SER A 85 -9.55 -18.80 0.43
N GLU A 86 -10.83 -18.52 0.18
CA GLU A 86 -11.93 -18.33 1.15
C GLU A 86 -12.27 -19.48 2.11
N LYS A 87 -11.57 -20.62 2.07
CA LYS A 87 -11.92 -21.75 2.93
C LYS A 87 -11.21 -21.63 4.27
N VAL A 88 -11.96 -21.29 5.33
CA VAL A 88 -12.15 -22.11 6.55
C VAL A 88 -12.83 -21.30 7.68
N THR A 89 -13.52 -22.05 8.53
CA THR A 89 -14.37 -21.77 9.70
C THR A 89 -13.85 -20.75 10.73
N LYS A 90 -14.80 -20.16 11.48
CA LYS A 90 -14.59 -19.18 12.56
C LYS A 90 -13.49 -19.60 13.56
N PRO A 91 -12.49 -18.75 13.87
CA PRO A 91 -11.59 -18.96 14.99
C PRO A 91 -11.98 -18.15 16.24
N ASP A 92 -11.33 -18.57 17.32
CA ASP A 92 -11.61 -18.46 18.77
C ASP A 92 -11.59 -17.05 19.39
N ASP A 93 -12.20 -16.94 20.59
CA ASP A 93 -12.42 -15.72 21.39
C ASP A 93 -11.13 -15.12 22.01
N GLN A 94 -10.14 -14.71 21.21
CA GLN A 94 -8.93 -14.03 21.73
C GLN A 94 -9.00 -12.50 21.67
N SER A 95 -8.38 -11.85 22.67
CA SER A 95 -8.40 -10.39 22.82
C SER A 95 -7.54 -9.69 21.75
N PRO A 96 -7.98 -8.55 21.18
CA PRO A 96 -7.21 -7.81 20.17
C PRO A 96 -5.76 -7.45 20.56
N GLN A 97 -5.47 -7.37 21.86
CA GLN A 97 -4.13 -7.08 22.38
C GLN A 97 -3.17 -8.27 22.20
N GLU A 98 -3.67 -9.49 22.40
CA GLU A 98 -2.88 -10.72 22.26
C GLU A 98 -2.52 -10.97 20.80
N THR A 99 -3.45 -10.68 19.89
CA THR A 99 -3.22 -10.75 18.44
C THR A 99 -2.13 -9.76 18.00
N LEU A 100 -2.21 -8.50 18.44
CA LEU A 100 -1.23 -7.46 18.05
C LEU A 100 0.17 -7.73 18.63
N GLN A 101 0.25 -8.24 19.86
CA GLN A 101 1.53 -8.58 20.46
C GLN A 101 2.18 -9.78 19.75
N LYS A 102 1.37 -10.76 19.34
CA LYS A 102 1.84 -11.92 18.58
C LYS A 102 2.33 -11.51 17.18
N GLU A 103 1.55 -10.70 16.46
CA GLU A 103 1.94 -10.15 15.16
C GLU A 103 3.21 -9.30 15.25
N ALA A 104 3.36 -8.44 16.27
CA ALA A 104 4.57 -7.63 16.46
C ALA A 104 5.82 -8.47 16.73
N ASN A 105 5.69 -9.54 17.52
CA ASN A 105 6.77 -10.47 17.81
C ASN A 105 7.17 -11.30 16.57
N GLU A 106 6.18 -11.73 15.77
CA GLU A 106 6.41 -12.46 14.52
C GLU A 106 7.06 -11.59 13.45
N ILE A 107 6.65 -10.32 13.33
CA ILE A 107 7.30 -9.34 12.44
C ILE A 107 8.76 -9.10 12.86
N GLY A 108 9.02 -8.90 14.15
CA GLY A 108 10.39 -8.72 14.66
C GLY A 108 11.29 -9.94 14.40
N ALA A 109 10.74 -11.15 14.47
CA ALA A 109 11.44 -12.39 14.14
C ALA A 109 11.66 -12.55 12.63
N ALA A 110 10.70 -12.15 11.79
CA ALA A 110 10.80 -12.19 10.34
C ALA A 110 11.89 -11.25 9.79
N TYR A 111 12.01 -10.03 10.36
CA TYR A 111 13.08 -9.09 9.98
C TYR A 111 14.49 -9.62 10.28
N GLN A 112 14.66 -10.42 11.34
CA GLN A 112 15.94 -11.07 11.65
C GLN A 112 16.22 -12.30 10.78
N ALA A 113 15.17 -13.01 10.33
CA ALA A 113 15.29 -14.16 9.46
C ALA A 113 15.50 -13.79 7.97
N GLU A 114 14.90 -12.70 7.48
CA GLU A 114 15.05 -12.24 6.08
C GLU A 114 16.48 -11.75 5.75
N ALA A 115 17.23 -11.26 6.74
CA ALA A 115 18.64 -10.91 6.56
C ALA A 115 19.55 -12.13 6.32
N ALA A 116 19.11 -13.34 6.68
CA ALA A 116 19.87 -14.58 6.53
C ALA A 116 19.34 -15.51 5.41
N ALA A 117 18.14 -15.26 4.89
CA ALA A 117 17.43 -16.19 3.99
C ALA A 117 17.33 -15.74 2.52
N ALA A 118 18.06 -14.69 2.11
CA ALA A 118 18.05 -14.18 0.73
C ALA A 118 18.64 -15.14 -0.34
N GLU A 119 18.97 -16.39 0.00
CA GLU A 119 19.50 -17.40 -0.92
C GLU A 119 18.59 -18.61 -1.21
N ASN A 120 17.39 -18.76 -0.63
CA ASN A 120 16.61 -20.02 -0.78
C ASN A 120 15.09 -19.90 -1.04
N VAL A 121 14.59 -18.83 -1.65
CA VAL A 121 13.14 -18.55 -1.82
C VAL A 121 12.47 -19.30 -2.98
N ALA A 122 12.78 -20.59 -3.21
CA ALA A 122 12.04 -21.40 -4.19
C ALA A 122 11.20 -22.53 -3.57
N LYS A 123 11.33 -22.83 -2.28
CA LYS A 123 10.56 -23.91 -1.63
C LYS A 123 10.33 -23.62 -0.15
N GLN A 124 9.23 -22.95 0.18
CA GLN A 124 8.49 -23.20 1.42
C GLN A 124 7.14 -22.48 1.38
N LYS A 125 6.12 -23.20 0.89
CA LYS A 125 4.74 -22.99 1.31
C LYS A 125 4.59 -23.63 2.69
N THR A 126 4.30 -22.83 3.70
CA THR A 126 3.74 -23.32 4.97
C THR A 126 2.77 -22.28 5.53
N ASP A 127 1.62 -22.81 5.94
CA ASP A 127 0.41 -22.17 6.42
C ASP A 127 0.65 -21.08 7.48
N SER A 128 0.21 -19.85 7.19
CA SER A 128 0.10 -18.76 8.16
C SER A 128 -1.35 -18.25 8.19
N GLU A 129 -2.06 -18.51 9.29
CA GLU A 129 -3.43 -18.06 9.56
C GLU A 129 -3.52 -16.52 9.49
N THR A 130 -4.36 -16.01 8.60
CA THR A 130 -4.52 -14.56 8.34
C THR A 130 -5.80 -14.03 9.00
N PRO A 131 -5.80 -12.84 9.62
CA PRO A 131 -6.99 -12.27 10.27
C PRO A 131 -8.13 -12.00 9.27
N ALA A 132 -9.36 -12.29 9.71
CA ALA A 132 -10.56 -12.17 8.89
C ALA A 132 -10.79 -10.74 8.37
N ARG A 133 -11.02 -10.62 7.06
CA ARG A 133 -11.25 -9.36 6.36
C ARG A 133 -12.50 -8.66 6.93
N ARG A 134 -12.33 -7.48 7.53
CA ARG A 134 -13.45 -6.67 8.02
C ARG A 134 -14.32 -6.26 6.82
N LYS A 135 -15.61 -6.62 6.86
CA LYS A 135 -16.57 -6.27 5.80
C LYS A 135 -16.80 -4.76 5.81
N ILE A 136 -16.36 -4.07 4.76
CA ILE A 136 -16.60 -2.65 4.56
C ILE A 136 -18.08 -2.46 4.19
N PRO A 137 -18.83 -1.57 4.86
CA PRO A 137 -20.23 -1.34 4.56
C PRO A 137 -20.41 -0.71 3.17
N ALA A 138 -21.49 -1.06 2.47
CA ALA A 138 -21.70 -0.68 1.06
C ALA A 138 -21.66 0.83 0.80
N TRP A 139 -22.09 1.66 1.76
CA TRP A 139 -22.02 3.12 1.64
C TRP A 139 -20.57 3.64 1.61
N ALA A 140 -19.64 2.97 2.30
CA ALA A 140 -18.23 3.38 2.31
C ALA A 140 -17.57 3.03 0.97
N THR A 141 -17.92 1.88 0.39
CA THR A 141 -17.52 1.52 -0.98
C THR A 141 -18.09 2.52 -2.00
N TYR A 142 -19.37 2.89 -1.88
CA TYR A 142 -20.00 3.88 -2.74
C TYR A 142 -19.29 5.25 -2.70
N LEU A 143 -18.95 5.73 -1.50
CA LEU A 143 -18.19 6.98 -1.34
C LEU A 143 -16.80 6.87 -1.98
N TRP A 144 -16.13 5.73 -1.80
CA TRP A 144 -14.82 5.47 -2.40
C TRP A 144 -14.87 5.51 -3.94
N GLU A 145 -15.87 4.88 -4.55
CA GLU A 145 -16.11 4.91 -5.99
C GLU A 145 -16.44 6.32 -6.53
N LYS A 146 -16.98 7.18 -5.66
CA LYS A 146 -17.21 8.61 -5.97
C LYS A 146 -16.00 9.50 -5.68
N ASN A 147 -14.80 8.93 -5.47
CA ASN A 147 -13.56 9.65 -5.11
C ASN A 147 -13.65 10.42 -3.77
N VAL A 148 -14.58 10.04 -2.89
CA VAL A 148 -14.70 10.60 -1.55
C VAL A 148 -13.91 9.72 -0.59
N THR A 149 -12.70 10.16 -0.26
CA THR A 149 -11.82 9.47 0.69
C THR A 149 -12.03 9.99 2.13
N PRO A 150 -11.67 9.23 3.18
CA PRO A 150 -11.69 9.73 4.56
C PRO A 150 -10.90 11.04 4.73
N MET A 151 -9.75 11.17 4.06
CA MET A 151 -8.97 12.41 4.05
C MET A 151 -9.69 13.55 3.33
N SER A 152 -10.47 13.25 2.29
CA SER A 152 -11.33 14.25 1.62
C SER A 152 -12.36 14.82 2.60
N ILE A 153 -12.98 13.97 3.43
CA ILE A 153 -13.95 14.39 4.47
C ILE A 153 -13.27 15.27 5.51
N ILE A 154 -12.11 14.85 6.03
CA ILE A 154 -11.33 15.66 6.99
C ILE A 154 -10.99 17.03 6.40
N ARG A 155 -10.53 17.08 5.15
CA ARG A 155 -10.22 18.34 4.47
C ARG A 155 -11.45 19.22 4.26
N MET A 156 -12.62 18.64 3.97
CA MET A 156 -13.88 19.39 3.82
C MET A 156 -14.37 20.01 5.14
N THR A 157 -14.03 19.43 6.30
CA THR A 157 -14.43 19.97 7.62
C THR A 157 -13.66 21.23 8.06
N GLY A 158 -12.69 21.69 7.25
CA GLY A 158 -12.00 22.97 7.46
C GLY A 158 -11.25 23.03 8.81
N PRO A 159 -11.34 24.12 9.59
CA PRO A 159 -10.58 24.29 10.83
C PRO A 159 -10.91 23.24 11.91
N PHE A 160 -12.03 22.53 11.78
CA PHE A 160 -12.41 21.45 12.70
C PHE A 160 -11.74 20.11 12.37
N GLY A 161 -11.17 19.95 11.17
CA GLY A 161 -10.50 18.72 10.74
C GLY A 161 -9.33 18.33 11.65
N ALA A 162 -8.56 19.31 12.12
CA ALA A 162 -7.46 19.08 13.06
C ALA A 162 -7.94 18.47 14.39
N ARG A 163 -9.11 18.88 14.89
CA ARG A 163 -9.70 18.31 16.13
C ARG A 163 -10.21 16.89 15.93
N LEU A 164 -10.71 16.56 14.74
CA LEU A 164 -11.12 15.19 14.41
C LEU A 164 -9.92 14.24 14.33
N VAL A 165 -8.85 14.67 13.66
CA VAL A 165 -7.58 13.91 13.60
C VAL A 165 -7.01 13.75 15.01
N HIS A 166 -7.01 14.80 15.83
CA HIS A 166 -6.54 14.74 17.21
C HIS A 166 -7.35 13.76 18.08
N SER A 167 -8.68 13.80 18.00
CA SER A 167 -9.54 12.87 18.75
C SER A 167 -9.34 11.42 18.30
N TYR A 168 -9.15 11.20 17.00
CA TYR A 168 -8.87 9.87 16.46
C TYR A 168 -7.49 9.35 16.90
N THR A 169 -6.45 10.16 16.74
CA THR A 169 -5.06 9.79 17.08
C THR A 169 -4.89 9.56 18.57
N SER A 170 -5.38 10.46 19.43
CA SER A 170 -5.34 10.28 20.90
C SER A 170 -6.05 9.01 21.35
N ARG A 171 -7.19 8.65 20.74
CA ARG A 171 -7.87 7.37 21.03
C ARG A 171 -7.13 6.15 20.47
N ARG A 172 -6.60 6.25 19.25
CA ARG A 172 -5.90 5.15 18.56
C ARG A 172 -4.57 4.81 19.24
N PHE A 173 -3.93 5.80 19.83
CA PHE A 173 -2.65 5.72 20.53
C PHE A 173 -2.77 5.89 22.05
N ALA A 174 -3.98 5.71 22.61
CA ALA A 174 -4.23 5.85 24.05
C ALA A 174 -3.41 4.87 24.94
N HIS A 175 -2.75 3.89 24.33
CA HIS A 175 -1.86 2.94 24.99
C HIS A 175 -0.40 3.42 25.10
N LEU A 176 -0.04 4.52 24.43
CA LEU A 176 1.29 5.15 24.54
C LEU A 176 1.32 6.14 25.70
N SER A 177 2.49 6.35 26.30
CA SER A 177 2.68 7.35 27.36
C SER A 177 2.46 8.78 26.83
N GLU A 178 2.16 9.75 27.72
CA GLU A 178 1.94 11.15 27.30
C GLU A 178 3.16 11.76 26.58
N ALA A 179 4.37 11.35 26.97
CA ALA A 179 5.61 11.78 26.31
C ALA A 179 5.69 11.23 24.86
N GLU A 180 5.42 9.95 24.66
CA GLU A 180 5.41 9.34 23.32
C GLU A 180 4.29 9.88 22.42
N GLN A 181 3.14 10.21 23.00
CA GLN A 181 2.05 10.87 22.26
C GLN A 181 2.43 12.29 21.81
N HIS A 182 3.23 13.01 22.61
CA HIS A 182 3.74 14.34 22.28
C HIS A 182 4.79 14.30 21.17
N ASP A 183 5.74 13.36 21.26
CA ASP A 183 6.76 13.16 20.21
C ASP A 183 6.14 12.79 18.86
N PHE A 184 5.06 11.99 18.86
CA PHE A 184 4.28 11.69 17.66
C PHE A 184 3.59 12.92 17.07
N TYR A 185 3.15 13.86 17.91
CA TYR A 185 2.51 15.10 17.47
C TYR A 185 3.53 16.04 16.82
N ASP A 186 4.72 16.19 17.40
CA ASP A 186 5.77 17.05 16.86
C ASP A 186 6.33 16.54 15.52
N TYR A 187 6.17 15.25 15.23
CA TYR A 187 6.59 14.62 13.98
C TYR A 187 5.56 14.71 12.83
N LEU A 188 4.27 14.94 13.12
CA LEU A 188 3.15 14.91 12.14
C LEU A 188 2.71 16.30 11.66
#